data_AF-A0A1X0P1A0-F1
#
_entry.id   AF-A0A1X0P1A0-F1
#
_cell.length_a   1.000
_cell.length_b   1.000
_cell.length_c   1.000
_cell.angle_alpha   90.00
_cell.angle_beta   90.00
_cell.angle_gamma   90.00
#
_symmetry.space_group_name_H-M   'P 1'
#
loop_
_entity.id
_entity.type
_entity.pdbx_description
1 polymer ?
#
loop_
_entity_poly.entity_id
_entity_poly.type
_entity_poly.pdbx_seq_one_letter_code
_entity_poly.pdbx_strand_id
1 'polypeptide(L)'
;MEQQVISVHYQRMEEWLKDRRTVLEKKHRREYARLLELAPKLEQLIRYDIPALQKQQKKLSGSLDDSFKAIEEAEKNVQIIEEKRKKLLQEYGLIGVGPSADEGELNAAIDERIVSSTVFLNEKLKEFGDDQHFAALREAYGRIAKEYSMGMYDSNAFSLHFPWLERIYAERFCSLRVNRKHDRSQKVEVGEGTEDVTPCNIDWGDVDESDPIDMEAAVEIQWNVDEANVVLDSSNPVIAAAVDDDDNNNKDVEEDELPERVSECFSIDVSNATHRHHVLTELQALRCFGVERSTMGDDALTDSTAAVDALLWLLTVSTEASFVRMSAGRAMRASLLESLRRLRPPGGSATAGGEQHAARVRRLREELEAVEPRLEEALAAARANREECLAELAKMFPGRSIAIVGDINKYI
;
A
#
# COMPACT_ATOMS: atom_id res chain seq x y z
N MET A 1 -70.58 34.61 -36.45
CA MET A 1 -71.10 33.65 -35.45
C MET A 1 -69.90 32.98 -34.80
N GLU A 2 -69.65 33.24 -33.52
CA GLU A 2 -68.55 32.60 -32.79
C GLU A 2 -68.81 31.08 -32.73
N GLN A 3 -67.90 30.29 -33.27
CA GLN A 3 -67.97 28.83 -33.20
C GLN A 3 -67.77 28.40 -31.74
N GLN A 4 -68.83 27.92 -31.12
CA GLN A 4 -68.78 27.43 -29.73
C GLN A 4 -67.85 26.20 -29.67
N VAL A 5 -66.69 26.33 -29.01
CA VAL A 5 -65.70 25.26 -28.86
C VAL A 5 -66.15 24.30 -27.76
N ILE A 6 -66.14 23.00 -28.04
CA ILE A 6 -66.38 21.94 -27.05
C ILE A 6 -65.03 21.44 -26.58
N SER A 7 -64.65 21.75 -25.35
CA SER A 7 -63.48 21.18 -24.69
C SER A 7 -63.90 20.01 -23.79
N VAL A 8 -63.24 18.86 -23.96
CA VAL A 8 -63.44 17.67 -23.11
C VAL A 8 -62.10 17.25 -22.54
N HIS A 9 -62.01 17.13 -21.22
CA HIS A 9 -60.78 16.61 -20.58
C HIS A 9 -60.75 15.09 -20.73
N TYR A 10 -59.63 14.51 -21.20
CA TYR A 10 -59.57 13.07 -21.51
C TYR A 10 -59.92 12.17 -20.30
N GLN A 11 -59.46 12.53 -19.09
CA GLN A 11 -59.78 11.82 -17.83
C GLN A 11 -61.27 11.85 -17.45
N ARG A 12 -62.03 12.82 -17.96
CA ARG A 12 -63.47 12.94 -17.67
C ARG A 12 -64.31 12.61 -18.90
N MET A 13 -63.70 12.13 -19.98
CA MET A 13 -64.41 11.91 -21.23
C MET A 13 -65.46 10.81 -21.07
N GLU A 14 -65.15 9.74 -20.33
CA GLU A 14 -66.12 8.67 -20.06
C GLU A 14 -67.31 9.17 -19.22
N GLU A 15 -67.05 9.91 -18.15
CA GLU A 15 -68.10 10.53 -17.31
C GLU A 15 -68.96 11.51 -18.13
N TRP A 16 -68.29 12.36 -18.92
CA TRP A 16 -68.95 13.35 -19.78
C TRP A 16 -69.87 12.70 -20.84
N LEU A 17 -69.48 11.53 -21.37
CA LEU A 17 -70.30 10.72 -22.27
C LEU A 17 -71.48 10.08 -21.51
N LYS A 18 -71.25 9.52 -20.31
CA LYS A 18 -72.30 8.92 -19.49
C LYS A 18 -73.38 9.93 -19.07
N ASP A 19 -73.00 11.15 -18.69
CA ASP A 19 -73.94 12.22 -18.32
C ASP A 19 -74.90 12.61 -19.47
N ARG A 20 -74.45 12.44 -20.72
CA ARG A 20 -75.18 12.82 -21.93
C ARG A 20 -75.82 11.64 -22.65
N ARG A 21 -75.86 10.47 -21.99
CA ARG A 21 -76.35 9.21 -22.54
C ARG A 21 -77.73 9.33 -23.18
N THR A 22 -78.68 9.98 -22.50
CA THR A 22 -80.08 10.10 -22.97
C THR A 22 -80.23 10.79 -24.32
N VAL A 23 -79.28 11.66 -24.67
CA VAL A 23 -79.26 12.43 -25.93
C VAL A 23 -78.37 11.76 -26.98
N LEU A 24 -77.15 11.36 -26.59
CA LEU A 24 -76.16 10.82 -27.51
C LEU A 24 -76.48 9.38 -27.94
N GLU A 25 -76.97 8.54 -27.04
CA GLU A 25 -77.30 7.14 -27.35
C GLU A 25 -78.48 7.02 -28.33
N LYS A 26 -79.43 7.97 -28.29
CA LYS A 26 -80.60 7.99 -29.19
C LYS A 26 -80.25 8.46 -30.60
N LYS A 27 -79.36 9.45 -30.74
CA LYS A 27 -79.09 10.13 -32.01
C LYS A 27 -77.81 9.65 -32.71
N HIS A 28 -76.80 9.26 -31.94
CA HIS A 28 -75.46 8.91 -32.42
C HIS A 28 -74.97 7.61 -31.77
N ARG A 29 -75.81 6.57 -31.83
CA ARG A 29 -75.61 5.31 -31.08
C ARG A 29 -74.25 4.64 -31.36
N ARG A 30 -73.76 4.71 -32.61
CA ARG A 30 -72.52 4.05 -33.03
C ARG A 30 -71.29 4.83 -32.54
N GLU A 31 -71.28 6.13 -32.79
CA GLU A 31 -70.23 7.06 -32.39
C GLU A 31 -70.11 7.08 -30.85
N TYR A 32 -71.25 7.08 -30.16
CA TYR A 32 -71.33 7.03 -28.69
C TYR A 32 -70.73 5.74 -28.10
N ALA A 33 -71.10 4.58 -28.64
CA ALA A 33 -70.56 3.30 -28.19
C ALA A 33 -69.04 3.24 -28.41
N ARG A 34 -68.55 3.71 -29.57
CA ARG A 34 -67.13 3.74 -29.89
C ARG A 34 -66.34 4.65 -28.95
N LEU A 35 -66.88 5.83 -28.63
CA LEU A 35 -66.24 6.75 -27.70
C LEU A 35 -66.18 6.21 -26.26
N LEU A 36 -67.19 5.45 -25.82
CA LEU A 36 -67.13 4.76 -24.53
C LEU A 36 -66.08 3.65 -24.48
N GLU A 37 -65.72 3.05 -25.62
CA GLU A 37 -64.61 2.08 -25.69
C GLU A 37 -63.24 2.76 -25.70
N LEU A 38 -63.11 3.91 -26.38
CA LEU A 38 -61.84 4.61 -26.56
C LEU A 38 -61.46 5.48 -25.37
N ALA A 39 -62.43 6.09 -24.67
CA ALA A 39 -62.20 6.96 -23.52
C ALA A 39 -61.36 6.31 -22.40
N PRO A 40 -61.70 5.10 -21.89
CA PRO A 40 -60.91 4.46 -20.84
C PRO A 40 -59.52 4.02 -21.35
N LYS A 41 -59.39 3.62 -22.62
CA LYS A 41 -58.09 3.28 -23.22
C LYS A 41 -57.17 4.48 -23.32
N LEU A 42 -57.73 5.63 -23.72
CA LEU A 42 -57.00 6.88 -23.82
C LEU A 42 -56.53 7.35 -22.44
N GLU A 43 -57.39 7.28 -21.41
CA GLU A 43 -56.98 7.56 -20.04
C GLU A 43 -55.88 6.61 -19.56
N GLN A 44 -56.03 5.30 -19.78
CA GLN A 44 -55.05 4.31 -19.36
C GLN A 44 -53.66 4.58 -19.95
N LEU A 45 -53.58 4.82 -21.26
CA LEU A 45 -52.33 5.09 -21.97
C LEU A 45 -51.62 6.35 -21.44
N ILE A 46 -52.35 7.45 -21.30
CA ILE A 46 -51.78 8.77 -20.99
C ILE A 46 -51.46 8.90 -19.50
N ARG A 47 -52.34 8.42 -18.63
CA ARG A 47 -52.23 8.62 -17.19
C ARG A 47 -51.30 7.60 -16.53
N TYR A 48 -51.23 6.38 -17.08
CA TYR A 48 -50.53 5.27 -16.43
C TYR A 48 -49.42 4.68 -17.31
N ASP A 49 -49.73 4.22 -18.51
CA ASP A 49 -48.78 3.39 -19.28
C ASP A 49 -47.58 4.18 -19.79
N ILE A 50 -47.81 5.31 -20.48
CA ILE A 50 -46.74 6.17 -20.99
C ILE A 50 -45.86 6.71 -19.85
N PRO A 51 -46.40 7.28 -18.76
CA PRO A 51 -45.59 7.71 -17.62
C PRO A 51 -44.79 6.57 -16.96
N ALA A 52 -45.36 5.36 -16.86
CA ALA A 52 -44.67 4.21 -16.31
C ALA A 52 -43.49 3.78 -17.19
N LEU A 53 -43.66 3.73 -18.51
CA LEU A 53 -42.61 3.41 -19.47
C LEU A 53 -41.50 4.48 -19.47
N GLN A 54 -41.85 5.76 -19.42
CA GLN A 54 -40.86 6.86 -19.30
C GLN A 54 -40.06 6.77 -17.98
N LYS A 55 -40.74 6.44 -16.87
CA LYS A 55 -40.07 6.24 -15.57
C LYS A 55 -39.13 5.03 -15.60
N GLN A 56 -39.54 3.95 -16.27
CA GLN A 56 -38.71 2.76 -16.47
C GLN A 56 -37.47 3.10 -17.33
N GLN A 57 -37.66 3.76 -18.48
CA GLN A 57 -36.56 4.19 -19.36
C GLN A 57 -35.55 5.06 -18.60
N LYS A 58 -36.03 6.07 -17.86
CA LYS A 58 -35.15 6.94 -17.05
C LYS A 58 -34.40 6.19 -15.95
N LYS A 59 -35.04 5.19 -15.33
CA LYS A 59 -34.39 4.36 -14.30
C LYS A 59 -33.30 3.48 -14.91
N LEU A 60 -33.57 2.89 -16.07
CA LEU A 60 -32.61 2.05 -16.81
C LEU A 60 -31.43 2.89 -17.30
N SER A 61 -31.68 4.07 -17.86
CA SER A 61 -30.60 4.98 -18.29
C SER A 61 -29.72 5.43 -17.13
N GLY A 62 -30.32 5.82 -15.98
CA GLY A 62 -29.54 6.16 -14.79
C GLY A 62 -28.71 4.99 -14.26
N SER A 63 -29.28 3.78 -14.27
CA SER A 63 -28.56 2.56 -13.86
C SER A 63 -27.41 2.20 -14.81
N LEU A 64 -27.55 2.54 -16.10
CA LEU A 64 -26.52 2.36 -17.12
C LEU A 64 -25.35 3.32 -16.87
N ASP A 65 -25.64 4.60 -16.64
CA ASP A 65 -24.63 5.62 -16.33
C ASP A 65 -23.85 5.27 -15.05
N ASP A 66 -24.54 4.82 -14.00
CA ASP A 66 -23.92 4.37 -12.76
C ASP A 66 -23.02 3.14 -12.98
N SER A 67 -23.42 2.23 -13.87
CA SER A 67 -22.61 1.05 -14.20
C SER A 67 -21.35 1.42 -14.99
N PHE A 68 -21.41 2.42 -15.89
CA PHE A 68 -20.23 2.94 -16.58
C PHE A 68 -19.27 3.64 -15.63
N LYS A 69 -19.78 4.48 -14.72
CA LYS A 69 -18.95 5.13 -13.69
C LYS A 69 -18.24 4.11 -12.81
N ALA A 70 -18.93 3.04 -12.41
CA ALA A 70 -18.32 1.97 -11.62
C ALA A 70 -17.18 1.27 -12.37
N ILE A 71 -17.31 1.06 -13.69
CA ILE A 71 -16.23 0.50 -14.52
C ILE A 71 -15.03 1.45 -14.57
N GLU A 72 -15.25 2.73 -14.86
CA GLU A 72 -14.17 3.73 -14.88
C GLU A 72 -13.46 3.88 -13.53
N GLU A 73 -14.22 3.88 -12.43
CA GLU A 73 -13.66 3.96 -11.08
C GLU A 73 -12.83 2.71 -10.75
N ALA A 74 -13.29 1.52 -11.15
CA ALA A 74 -12.52 0.29 -11.00
C ALA A 74 -11.20 0.34 -11.78
N GLU A 75 -11.22 0.81 -13.04
CA GLU A 75 -10.02 0.98 -13.87
C GLU A 75 -9.03 1.99 -13.26
N LYS A 76 -9.52 3.14 -12.80
CA LYS A 76 -8.70 4.15 -12.11
C LYS A 76 -8.06 3.58 -10.84
N ASN A 77 -8.81 2.82 -10.05
CA ASN A 77 -8.29 2.19 -8.83
C ASN A 77 -7.19 1.18 -9.14
N VAL A 78 -7.33 0.38 -10.21
CA VAL A 78 -6.28 -0.53 -10.67
C VAL A 78 -5.00 0.25 -11.02
N GLN A 79 -5.12 1.34 -11.80
CA GLN A 79 -3.98 2.19 -12.15
C GLN A 79 -3.28 2.78 -10.93
N ILE A 80 -4.05 3.28 -9.95
CA ILE A 80 -3.49 3.83 -8.70
C ILE A 80 -2.70 2.75 -7.93
N ILE A 81 -3.22 1.53 -7.85
CA ILE A 81 -2.54 0.41 -7.18
C ILE A 81 -1.26 0.04 -7.93
N GLU A 82 -1.30 -0.04 -9.26
CA GLU A 82 -0.12 -0.32 -10.10
C GLU A 82 0.96 0.75 -9.95
N GLU A 83 0.58 2.03 -9.93
CA GLU A 83 1.51 3.14 -9.69
C GLU A 83 2.13 3.08 -8.29
N LYS A 84 1.33 2.79 -7.25
CA LYS A 84 1.84 2.62 -5.88
C LYS A 84 2.82 1.45 -5.80
N ARG A 85 2.50 0.31 -6.42
CA ARG A 85 3.40 -0.84 -6.50
C ARG A 85 4.70 -0.48 -7.20
N LYS A 86 4.62 0.22 -8.33
CA LYS A 86 5.80 0.65 -9.09
C LYS A 86 6.70 1.59 -8.27
N LYS A 87 6.11 2.56 -7.57
CA LYS A 87 6.85 3.47 -6.68
C LYS A 87 7.55 2.70 -5.56
N LEU A 88 6.85 1.76 -4.93
CA LEU A 88 7.44 0.92 -3.87
C LEU A 88 8.60 0.07 -4.43
N LEU A 89 8.42 -0.59 -5.57
CA LEU A 89 9.51 -1.36 -6.20
C LEU A 89 10.72 -0.47 -6.55
N GLN A 90 10.49 0.77 -6.98
CA GLN A 90 11.57 1.73 -7.27
C GLN A 90 12.30 2.18 -6.01
N GLU A 91 11.58 2.51 -4.94
CA GLU A 91 12.15 2.90 -3.64
C GLU A 91 13.08 1.82 -3.07
N TYR A 92 12.69 0.55 -3.21
CA TYR A 92 13.48 -0.59 -2.76
C TYR A 92 14.53 -1.08 -3.78
N GLY A 93 14.66 -0.44 -4.94
CA GLY A 93 15.61 -0.83 -5.99
C GLY A 93 15.28 -2.15 -6.70
N LEU A 94 14.03 -2.62 -6.62
CA LEU A 94 13.53 -3.86 -7.22
C LEU A 94 13.00 -3.65 -8.65
N ILE A 95 13.69 -2.83 -9.44
CA ILE A 95 13.21 -2.29 -10.73
C ILE A 95 13.07 -3.38 -11.82
N GLY A 96 13.74 -4.53 -11.66
CA GLY A 96 13.64 -5.67 -12.57
C GLY A 96 12.39 -6.54 -12.39
N VAL A 97 11.60 -6.32 -11.32
CA VAL A 97 10.43 -7.15 -11.01
C VAL A 97 9.22 -6.66 -11.81
N GLY A 98 8.71 -7.51 -12.70
CA GLY A 98 7.53 -7.21 -13.50
C GLY A 98 6.25 -7.02 -12.67
N PRO A 99 5.22 -6.35 -13.22
CA PRO A 99 3.93 -6.18 -12.54
C PRO A 99 3.23 -7.52 -12.28
N SER A 100 3.51 -8.52 -13.11
CA SER A 100 2.99 -9.89 -13.03
C SER A 100 3.94 -10.88 -12.37
N ALA A 101 5.08 -10.43 -11.84
CA ALA A 101 6.08 -11.31 -11.25
C ALA A 101 5.47 -12.19 -10.17
N ASP A 102 5.83 -13.48 -10.20
CA ASP A 102 5.42 -14.41 -9.18
C ASP A 102 6.22 -14.19 -7.88
N GLU A 103 5.85 -14.92 -6.83
CA GLU A 103 6.56 -14.80 -5.56
C GLU A 103 8.00 -15.31 -5.64
N GLY A 104 8.30 -16.23 -6.56
CA GLY A 104 9.65 -16.76 -6.77
C GLY A 104 10.58 -15.70 -7.35
N GLU A 105 10.15 -15.02 -8.40
CA GLU A 105 10.85 -13.89 -9.04
C GLU A 105 11.07 -12.74 -8.06
N LEU A 106 10.07 -12.41 -7.25
CA LEU A 106 10.19 -11.36 -6.23
C LEU A 106 11.19 -11.75 -5.13
N ASN A 107 11.16 -13.01 -4.67
CA ASN A 107 12.13 -13.50 -3.69
C ASN A 107 13.56 -13.50 -4.24
N ALA A 108 13.75 -13.90 -5.51
CA ALA A 108 15.05 -13.87 -6.16
C ALA A 108 15.60 -12.44 -6.28
N ALA A 109 14.74 -11.47 -6.64
CA ALA A 109 15.13 -10.06 -6.71
C ALA A 109 15.50 -9.49 -5.33
N ILE A 110 14.78 -9.88 -4.27
CA ILE A 110 15.15 -9.52 -2.89
C ILE A 110 16.50 -10.14 -2.53
N ASP A 111 16.74 -11.41 -2.84
CA ASP A 111 18.01 -12.09 -2.56
C ASP A 111 19.19 -11.43 -3.30
N GLU A 112 19.00 -11.05 -4.56
CA GLU A 112 19.99 -10.28 -5.33
C GLU A 112 20.26 -8.91 -4.69
N ARG A 113 19.19 -8.22 -4.25
CA ARG A 113 19.31 -6.92 -3.58
C ARG A 113 19.98 -7.02 -2.21
N ILE A 114 19.76 -8.11 -1.47
CA ILE A 114 20.49 -8.40 -0.22
C ILE A 114 21.98 -8.53 -0.51
N VAL A 115 22.37 -9.37 -1.48
CA VAL A 115 23.78 -9.58 -1.83
C VAL A 115 24.44 -8.28 -2.29
N SER A 116 23.78 -7.52 -3.16
CA SER A 116 24.27 -6.21 -3.63
C SER A 116 24.43 -5.22 -2.46
N SER A 117 23.46 -5.17 -1.54
CA SER A 117 23.49 -4.27 -0.38
C SER A 117 24.60 -4.66 0.59
N THR A 118 24.83 -5.95 0.83
CA THR A 118 25.94 -6.44 1.66
C THR A 118 27.29 -6.04 1.08
N VAL A 119 27.49 -6.23 -0.23
CA VAL A 119 28.74 -5.82 -0.89
C VAL A 119 28.95 -4.30 -0.75
N PHE A 120 27.91 -3.51 -1.06
CA PHE A 120 27.98 -2.06 -0.97
C PHE A 120 28.29 -1.55 0.44
N LEU A 121 27.66 -2.10 1.48
CA LEU A 121 27.92 -1.67 2.86
C LEU A 121 29.32 -2.09 3.33
N ASN A 122 29.80 -3.28 2.95
CA ASN A 122 31.17 -3.69 3.23
C ASN A 122 32.20 -2.83 2.48
N GLU A 123 31.91 -2.40 1.24
CA GLU A 123 32.71 -1.39 0.51
C GLU A 123 32.78 -0.08 1.28
N LYS A 124 31.63 0.43 1.74
CA LYS A 124 31.57 1.70 2.49
C LYS A 124 32.28 1.64 3.83
N LEU A 125 32.22 0.49 4.50
CA LEU A 125 32.96 0.25 5.73
C LEU A 125 34.48 0.25 5.48
N LYS A 126 34.92 -0.38 4.39
CA LYS A 126 36.33 -0.38 3.98
C LYS A 126 36.80 1.02 3.56
N GLU A 127 36.01 1.74 2.78
CA GLU A 127 36.28 3.14 2.38
C GLU A 127 36.43 4.05 3.60
N PHE A 128 35.57 3.89 4.61
CA PHE A 128 35.69 4.60 5.88
C PHE A 128 37.03 4.29 6.59
N GLY A 129 37.50 3.04 6.51
CA GLY A 129 38.83 2.67 7.00
C GLY A 129 40.00 3.41 6.33
N ASP A 130 39.83 3.83 5.08
CA ASP A 130 40.79 4.63 4.30
C ASP A 130 40.52 6.15 4.39
N ASP A 131 39.48 6.56 5.12
CA ASP A 131 39.10 7.95 5.25
C ASP A 131 40.09 8.72 6.13
N GLN A 132 40.55 9.87 5.63
CA GLN A 132 41.42 10.80 6.34
C GLN A 132 40.81 11.28 7.67
N HIS A 133 39.49 11.43 7.72
CA HIS A 133 38.74 11.86 8.89
C HIS A 133 38.74 10.79 9.98
N PHE A 134 38.59 9.52 9.59
CA PHE A 134 38.72 8.41 10.51
C PHE A 134 40.15 8.28 11.06
N ALA A 135 41.17 8.43 10.19
CA ALA A 135 42.56 8.45 10.61
C ALA A 135 42.87 9.59 11.60
N ALA A 136 42.37 10.80 11.33
CA ALA A 136 42.54 11.96 12.22
C ALA A 136 41.89 11.72 13.59
N LEU A 137 40.68 11.13 13.61
CA LEU A 137 39.96 10.87 14.85
C LEU A 137 40.60 9.74 15.68
N ARG A 138 41.11 8.70 15.02
CA ARG A 138 41.94 7.66 15.63
C ARG A 138 43.19 8.24 16.29
N GLU A 139 43.92 9.11 15.60
CA GLU A 139 45.12 9.77 16.15
C GLU A 139 44.79 10.71 17.31
N ALA A 140 43.71 11.48 17.19
CA ALA A 140 43.25 12.38 18.24
C ALA A 140 42.85 11.61 19.50
N TYR A 141 42.12 10.50 19.35
CA TYR A 141 41.77 9.62 20.46
C TYR A 141 43.01 9.10 21.17
N GLY A 142 43.99 8.55 20.43
CA GLY A 142 45.23 8.04 21.02
C GLY A 142 46.03 9.12 21.76
N ARG A 143 46.08 10.33 21.21
CA ARG A 143 46.74 11.49 21.85
C ARG A 143 46.07 11.87 23.16
N ILE A 144 44.74 12.00 23.15
CA ILE A 144 43.94 12.39 24.31
C ILE A 144 43.98 11.29 25.38
N ALA A 145 43.81 10.03 25.00
CA ALA A 145 43.92 8.90 25.93
C ALA A 145 45.27 8.88 26.63
N LYS A 146 46.38 9.13 25.92
CA LYS A 146 47.72 9.23 26.51
C LYS A 146 47.87 10.41 27.46
N GLU A 147 47.35 11.58 27.08
CA GLU A 147 47.46 12.82 27.86
C GLU A 147 46.69 12.72 29.20
N TYR A 148 45.46 12.21 29.17
CA TYR A 148 44.58 12.21 30.34
C TYR A 148 44.70 10.94 31.20
N SER A 149 45.32 9.87 30.71
CA SER A 149 45.52 8.63 31.48
C SER A 149 46.79 8.60 32.34
N MET A 150 47.50 9.73 32.47
CA MET A 150 48.78 9.82 33.19
C MET A 150 49.83 8.79 32.71
N GLY A 151 49.78 8.41 31.42
CA GLY A 151 50.70 7.44 30.82
C GLY A 151 50.31 5.97 31.02
N MET A 152 49.11 5.67 31.51
CA MET A 152 48.59 4.29 31.58
C MET A 152 48.36 3.67 30.19
N TYR A 153 48.02 4.50 29.21
CA TYR A 153 47.87 4.06 27.81
C TYR A 153 49.01 4.58 26.93
N ASP A 154 49.52 3.70 26.07
CA ASP A 154 50.48 4.02 25.02
C ASP A 154 49.75 4.45 23.72
N SER A 155 50.48 4.55 22.60
CA SER A 155 49.88 4.90 21.30
C SER A 155 48.87 3.86 20.78
N ASN A 156 48.70 2.72 21.45
CA ASN A 156 47.80 1.63 21.05
C ASN A 156 46.45 1.65 21.79
N ALA A 157 46.17 2.69 22.58
CA ALA A 157 44.91 2.86 23.30
C ALA A 157 43.67 2.63 22.41
N PHE A 158 43.74 3.14 21.17
CA PHE A 158 42.66 2.98 20.21
C PHE A 158 42.44 1.51 19.82
N SER A 159 43.51 0.76 19.54
CA SER A 159 43.43 -0.66 19.17
C SER A 159 42.87 -1.54 20.27
N LEU A 160 43.04 -1.14 21.55
CA LEU A 160 42.51 -1.84 22.71
C LEU A 160 41.03 -1.54 22.95
N HIS A 161 40.61 -0.28 22.77
CA HIS A 161 39.23 0.15 23.04
C HIS A 161 38.30 -0.05 21.84
N PHE A 162 38.85 -0.03 20.63
CA PHE A 162 38.11 -0.17 19.36
C PHE A 162 38.72 -1.24 18.45
N PRO A 163 38.80 -2.51 18.91
CA PRO A 163 39.41 -3.59 18.16
C PRO A 163 38.77 -3.83 16.77
N TRP A 164 37.46 -3.60 16.61
CA TRP A 164 36.77 -3.79 15.33
C TRP A 164 37.04 -2.65 14.33
N LEU A 165 37.04 -1.40 14.80
CA LEU A 165 37.41 -0.25 13.97
C LEU A 165 38.90 -0.24 13.63
N GLU A 166 39.76 -0.66 14.55
CA GLU A 166 41.18 -0.87 14.27
C GLU A 166 41.37 -1.96 13.20
N ARG A 167 40.55 -3.01 13.22
CA ARG A 167 40.57 -4.04 12.19
C ARG A 167 40.17 -3.48 10.82
N ILE A 168 39.13 -2.66 10.75
CA ILE A 168 38.72 -1.96 9.52
C ILE A 168 39.85 -1.08 8.99
N TYR A 169 40.50 -0.31 9.89
CA TYR A 169 41.66 0.49 9.53
C TYR A 169 42.80 -0.37 8.97
N ALA A 170 43.15 -1.46 9.65
CA ALA A 170 44.26 -2.33 9.24
C ALA A 170 44.02 -3.02 7.89
N GLU A 171 42.77 -3.37 7.58
CA GLU A 171 42.38 -4.09 6.36
C GLU A 171 41.87 -3.18 5.23
N ARG A 172 42.00 -1.85 5.37
CA ARG A 172 41.51 -0.85 4.39
C ARG A 172 42.04 -1.04 2.96
N PHE A 173 43.20 -1.67 2.78
CA PHE A 173 43.76 -1.97 1.45
C PHE A 173 43.51 -3.41 0.98
N CYS A 174 42.86 -4.25 1.78
CA CYS A 174 42.54 -5.63 1.42
C CYS A 174 41.42 -5.72 0.38
N SER A 175 41.38 -6.79 -0.41
CA SER A 175 40.28 -7.01 -1.36
C SER A 175 39.02 -7.47 -0.62
N LEU A 176 37.85 -7.07 -1.11
CA LEU A 176 36.61 -7.64 -0.59
C LEU A 176 36.47 -9.08 -1.08
N ARG A 177 36.06 -9.98 -0.20
CA ARG A 177 35.60 -11.31 -0.61
C ARG A 177 34.30 -11.13 -1.39
N VAL A 178 34.40 -11.17 -2.72
CA VAL A 178 33.21 -11.32 -3.56
C VAL A 178 32.73 -12.76 -3.39
N ASN A 179 31.81 -12.97 -2.44
CA ASN A 179 31.12 -14.25 -2.28
C ASN A 179 30.23 -14.52 -3.50
N ARG A 180 30.83 -14.98 -4.60
CA ARG A 180 30.11 -15.68 -5.66
C ARG A 180 29.87 -17.13 -5.22
N LYS A 181 28.76 -17.39 -4.53
CA LYS A 181 28.15 -18.74 -4.43
C LYS A 181 26.63 -18.57 -4.46
N HIS A 182 25.99 -18.61 -5.62
CA HIS A 182 25.41 -19.85 -6.17
C HIS A 182 26.14 -21.13 -5.72
N ASP A 183 25.69 -21.72 -4.61
CA ASP A 183 25.32 -23.14 -4.56
C ASP A 183 24.73 -23.46 -3.19
N ARG A 184 23.41 -23.30 -3.06
CA ARG A 184 22.66 -23.88 -1.94
C ARG A 184 22.20 -25.27 -2.36
N SER A 185 23.17 -26.15 -2.54
CA SER A 185 22.97 -27.59 -2.75
C SER A 185 23.60 -28.35 -1.58
N GLN A 186 23.08 -28.13 -0.38
CA GLN A 186 23.15 -29.14 0.67
C GLN A 186 21.77 -29.77 0.77
N LYS A 187 21.66 -30.97 0.21
CA LYS A 187 20.65 -31.95 0.59
C LYS A 187 20.76 -32.14 2.11
N VAL A 188 19.81 -31.59 2.86
CA VAL A 188 19.50 -32.11 4.18
C VAL A 188 18.56 -33.28 3.91
N GLU A 189 19.10 -34.48 4.03
CA GLU A 189 18.30 -35.70 4.11
C GLU A 189 17.31 -35.55 5.27
N VAL A 190 16.06 -35.90 4.98
CA VAL A 190 14.98 -36.01 5.95
C VAL A 190 15.36 -37.08 6.96
N GLY A 191 15.83 -36.64 8.13
CA GLY A 191 15.89 -37.44 9.35
C GLY A 191 14.78 -36.97 10.28
N GLU A 192 13.71 -37.75 10.39
CA GLU A 192 12.71 -37.59 11.45
C GLU A 192 13.38 -37.69 12.83
N GLY A 193 13.15 -36.68 13.66
CA GLY A 193 13.69 -36.60 15.02
C GLY A 193 13.37 -35.23 15.61
N THR A 194 12.12 -35.03 15.99
CA THR A 194 11.62 -33.89 16.75
C THR A 194 12.39 -33.71 18.05
N GLU A 195 12.97 -32.53 18.25
CA GLU A 195 12.99 -31.82 19.54
C GLU A 195 13.08 -30.31 19.24
N ASP A 196 11.98 -29.61 19.54
CA ASP A 196 11.79 -28.19 19.34
C ASP A 196 12.83 -27.37 20.10
N VAL A 197 13.88 -26.92 19.41
CA VAL A 197 14.68 -25.78 19.86
C VAL A 197 14.10 -24.55 19.18
N THR A 198 13.17 -23.90 19.87
CA THR A 198 12.75 -22.53 19.55
C THR A 198 13.99 -21.65 19.56
N PRO A 199 14.39 -21.01 18.44
CA PRO A 199 15.48 -20.05 18.47
C PRO A 199 15.06 -18.89 19.37
N CYS A 200 15.96 -18.46 20.24
CA CYS A 200 15.75 -17.31 21.12
C CYS A 200 15.35 -16.09 20.27
N ASN A 201 14.05 -15.78 20.27
CA ASN A 201 13.53 -14.51 19.79
C ASN A 201 13.99 -13.45 20.79
N ILE A 202 15.04 -12.74 20.44
CA ILE A 202 15.33 -11.44 21.06
C ILE A 202 14.29 -10.48 20.49
N ASP A 203 13.36 -10.09 21.35
CA ASP A 203 12.36 -9.05 21.14
C ASP A 203 13.07 -7.69 20.99
N TRP A 204 12.93 -7.07 19.82
CA TRP A 204 13.47 -5.75 19.49
C TRP A 204 12.40 -4.65 19.48
N GLY A 205 11.26 -4.85 20.16
CA GLY A 205 10.25 -3.81 20.32
C GLY A 205 9.40 -3.62 19.07
N ASP A 206 8.73 -4.69 18.63
CA ASP A 206 7.59 -4.58 17.72
C ASP A 206 6.44 -3.91 18.49
N VAL A 207 6.35 -2.58 18.41
CA VAL A 207 5.11 -1.88 18.72
C VAL A 207 4.13 -2.22 17.60
N ASP A 208 3.04 -2.89 17.94
CA ASP A 208 1.90 -3.10 17.05
C ASP A 208 1.54 -1.78 16.36
N GLU A 209 1.71 -1.74 15.03
CA GLU A 209 1.34 -0.62 14.18
C GLU A 209 -0.18 -0.43 14.18
N SER A 210 -0.68 0.31 15.15
CA SER A 210 -1.93 1.04 15.02
C SER A 210 -1.79 2.40 15.67
N ASP A 211 -0.93 3.26 15.13
CA ASP A 211 -1.10 4.72 15.07
C ASP A 211 0.01 5.37 14.22
N PRO A 212 -0.25 6.51 13.56
CA PRO A 212 0.67 7.11 12.60
C PRO A 212 1.93 7.68 13.28
N ILE A 213 3.08 7.44 12.65
CA ILE A 213 4.41 7.86 13.09
C ILE A 213 4.44 9.38 13.28
N ASP A 214 4.52 9.83 14.53
CA ASP A 214 4.79 11.21 14.91
C ASP A 214 6.32 11.44 14.88
N MET A 215 6.79 12.29 13.96
CA MET A 215 8.22 12.48 13.66
C MET A 215 8.99 13.36 14.67
N GLU A 216 8.53 13.48 15.92
CA GLU A 216 9.17 14.34 16.93
C GLU A 216 9.45 13.66 18.29
N ALA A 217 9.21 12.36 18.46
CA ALA A 217 9.56 11.67 19.71
C ALA A 217 11.05 11.27 19.72
N ALA A 218 11.88 12.11 20.35
CA ALA A 218 13.22 11.71 20.78
C ALA A 218 13.11 10.47 21.69
N VAL A 219 13.80 9.39 21.32
CA VAL A 219 13.90 8.18 22.14
C VAL A 219 14.74 8.52 23.38
N GLU A 220 14.05 8.81 24.48
CA GLU A 220 14.65 8.96 25.81
C GLU A 220 14.90 7.56 26.38
N ILE A 221 16.16 7.11 26.37
CA ILE A 221 16.57 5.85 27.01
C ILE A 221 16.58 6.09 28.53
N GLN A 222 15.53 5.63 29.22
CA GLN A 222 15.50 5.57 30.68
C GLN A 222 16.30 4.36 31.16
N TRP A 223 17.44 4.64 31.79
CA TRP A 223 18.20 3.65 32.56
C TRP A 223 17.48 3.43 33.89
N ASN A 224 16.85 2.27 34.09
CA ASN A 224 16.37 1.89 35.41
C ASN A 224 17.59 1.55 36.29
N VAL A 225 17.78 2.34 37.35
CA VAL A 225 18.94 2.34 38.25
C VAL A 225 18.88 1.23 39.31
N ASP A 226 17.95 0.28 39.24
CA ASP A 226 17.64 -0.63 40.37
C ASP A 226 18.17 -2.07 40.25
N GLU A 227 19.31 -2.29 39.58
CA GLU A 227 20.07 -3.56 39.71
C GLU A 227 21.56 -3.38 40.04
N ALA A 228 21.93 -2.26 40.65
CA ALA A 228 23.26 -2.05 41.23
C ALA A 228 23.20 -2.04 42.78
N ASN A 229 23.02 -3.22 43.37
CA ASN A 229 23.39 -3.45 44.76
C ASN A 229 24.38 -4.62 44.84
N VAL A 230 25.58 -4.38 44.32
CA VAL A 230 26.78 -5.11 44.77
C VAL A 230 27.64 -4.10 45.53
N VAL A 231 27.75 -4.38 46.82
CA VAL A 231 28.45 -3.62 47.85
C VAL A 231 29.86 -3.25 47.39
N LEU A 232 30.13 -1.94 47.34
CA LEU A 232 31.48 -1.38 47.39
C LEU A 232 32.14 -1.84 48.70
N ASP A 233 33.21 -2.62 48.60
CA ASP A 233 34.30 -2.50 49.58
C ASP A 233 35.58 -2.10 48.86
N SER A 234 36.20 -1.07 49.43
CA SER A 234 37.19 -0.20 48.83
C SER A 234 38.56 -0.61 49.35
N SER A 235 39.38 -1.28 48.54
CA SER A 235 40.83 -1.40 48.73
C SER A 235 41.50 -1.98 47.47
N ASN A 236 42.00 -1.11 46.60
CA ASN A 236 42.89 -1.39 45.46
C ASN A 236 44.23 -2.04 45.93
N PRO A 237 45.19 -2.49 45.07
CA PRO A 237 45.20 -2.71 43.60
C PRO A 237 46.05 -3.94 43.09
N VAL A 238 46.14 -4.11 41.76
CA VAL A 238 47.25 -4.74 40.97
C VAL A 238 47.32 -6.28 40.77
N ILE A 239 47.16 -6.67 39.49
CA ILE A 239 47.82 -7.73 38.67
C ILE A 239 48.00 -9.14 39.26
N ALA A 240 47.45 -10.16 38.58
CA ALA A 240 48.23 -11.29 38.03
C ALA A 240 47.35 -12.27 37.25
N ALA A 241 47.80 -12.59 36.05
CA ALA A 241 47.42 -13.80 35.34
C ALA A 241 47.95 -15.05 36.09
N ALA A 242 47.26 -16.17 35.80
CA ALA A 242 47.70 -17.57 35.88
C ALA A 242 47.22 -18.42 37.09
N VAL A 243 46.34 -19.38 36.74
CA VAL A 243 46.38 -20.83 37.06
C VAL A 243 46.00 -21.17 38.51
N ASP A 244 44.95 -21.94 38.81
CA ASP A 244 44.69 -23.34 38.45
C ASP A 244 43.27 -23.77 38.89
N ASP A 245 42.69 -24.75 38.18
CA ASP A 245 41.74 -25.83 38.55
C ASP A 245 40.70 -25.58 39.68
N ASP A 246 39.41 -25.93 39.55
CA ASP A 246 38.86 -27.11 38.89
C ASP A 246 37.33 -26.97 38.66
N ASP A 247 36.85 -27.76 37.71
CA ASP A 247 35.53 -28.37 37.57
C ASP A 247 34.35 -27.64 36.86
N ASN A 248 34.30 -27.93 35.55
CA ASN A 248 33.13 -28.46 34.82
C ASN A 248 31.85 -27.62 34.77
N ASN A 249 31.83 -26.64 33.85
CA ASN A 249 30.66 -26.39 32.99
C ASN A 249 31.02 -25.50 31.78
N ASN A 250 31.93 -25.96 30.91
CA ASN A 250 32.11 -25.35 29.59
C ASN A 250 30.96 -25.79 28.67
N LYS A 251 29.86 -25.04 28.71
CA LYS A 251 28.99 -24.85 27.55
C LYS A 251 29.41 -23.54 26.90
N ASP A 252 30.18 -23.68 25.84
CA ASP A 252 30.59 -22.69 24.82
C ASP A 252 29.80 -21.38 24.89
N VAL A 253 30.31 -20.43 25.67
CA VAL A 253 30.17 -19.01 25.35
C VAL A 253 31.23 -18.80 24.29
N GLU A 254 30.85 -18.82 23.00
CA GLU A 254 31.73 -18.37 21.94
C GLU A 254 32.17 -16.94 22.31
N GLU A 255 33.41 -16.81 22.75
CA GLU A 255 34.01 -15.53 23.12
C GLU A 255 33.88 -14.56 21.94
N ASP A 256 33.65 -13.27 22.25
CA ASP A 256 33.52 -12.13 21.33
C ASP A 256 34.80 -11.86 20.51
N GLU A 257 35.34 -12.87 19.83
CA GLU A 257 36.61 -12.80 19.15
C GLU A 257 36.46 -12.16 17.76
N LEU A 258 37.43 -11.31 17.42
CA LEU A 258 37.54 -10.75 16.08
C LEU A 258 37.66 -11.86 15.03
N PRO A 259 37.07 -11.69 13.84
CA PRO A 259 37.19 -12.67 12.76
C PRO A 259 38.66 -13.00 12.44
N GLU A 260 38.91 -14.28 12.17
CA GLU A 260 40.23 -14.76 11.74
C GLU A 260 40.75 -13.93 10.56
N ARG A 261 42.01 -13.50 10.63
CA ARG A 261 42.67 -12.78 9.54
C ARG A 261 42.85 -13.71 8.36
N VAL A 262 42.18 -13.40 7.26
CA VAL A 262 42.44 -14.04 5.97
C VAL A 262 43.38 -13.12 5.20
N SER A 263 44.55 -13.63 4.83
CA SER A 263 45.53 -12.86 4.05
C SER A 263 44.89 -12.22 2.83
N GLU A 264 45.12 -10.91 2.66
CA GLU A 264 44.69 -10.09 1.52
C GLU A 264 43.16 -9.89 1.36
N CYS A 265 42.35 -10.40 2.30
CA CYS A 265 40.89 -10.26 2.29
C CYS A 265 40.38 -9.43 3.47
N PHE A 266 39.42 -8.55 3.20
CA PHE A 266 38.66 -7.88 4.25
C PHE A 266 37.83 -8.91 5.03
N SER A 267 37.98 -8.92 6.36
CA SER A 267 37.48 -9.98 7.25
C SER A 267 36.13 -9.64 7.90
N ILE A 268 35.81 -8.35 8.04
CA ILE A 268 34.56 -7.90 8.64
C ILE A 268 33.44 -7.97 7.59
N ASP A 269 32.26 -8.42 8.02
CA ASP A 269 31.10 -8.59 7.15
C ASP A 269 29.85 -8.14 7.88
N VAL A 270 29.22 -7.07 7.39
CA VAL A 270 28.00 -6.50 7.98
C VAL A 270 26.77 -7.42 7.88
N SER A 271 26.83 -8.46 7.03
CA SER A 271 25.77 -9.48 6.99
C SER A 271 25.72 -10.32 8.28
N ASN A 272 26.89 -10.53 8.91
CA ASN A 272 26.98 -11.18 10.20
C ASN A 272 26.45 -10.22 11.29
N ALA A 273 25.48 -10.69 12.06
CA ALA A 273 24.83 -9.90 13.10
C ALA A 273 25.79 -9.48 14.22
N THR A 274 26.68 -10.38 14.63
CA THR A 274 27.71 -10.13 15.65
C THR A 274 28.68 -9.06 15.17
N HIS A 275 29.21 -9.20 13.96
CA HIS A 275 30.13 -8.21 13.38
C HIS A 275 29.50 -6.82 13.32
N ARG A 276 28.27 -6.77 12.81
CA ARG A 276 27.50 -5.52 12.71
C ARG A 276 27.25 -4.89 14.08
N HIS A 277 26.92 -5.70 15.10
CA HIS A 277 26.71 -5.21 16.46
C HIS A 277 27.96 -4.53 17.00
N HIS A 278 29.11 -5.20 17.01
CA HIS A 278 30.34 -4.61 17.55
C HIS A 278 30.81 -3.38 16.78
N VAL A 279 30.76 -3.41 15.45
CA VAL A 279 31.11 -2.23 14.63
C VAL A 279 30.21 -1.04 14.95
N LEU A 280 28.89 -1.26 15.09
CA LEU A 280 27.97 -0.17 15.43
C LEU A 280 28.21 0.36 16.85
N THR A 281 28.43 -0.52 17.83
CA THR A 281 28.74 -0.14 19.21
C THR A 281 30.02 0.70 19.28
N GLU A 282 31.08 0.29 18.58
CA GLU A 282 32.32 1.03 18.52
C GLU A 282 32.16 2.38 17.79
N LEU A 283 31.43 2.44 16.68
CA LEU A 283 31.13 3.70 15.99
C LEU A 283 30.32 4.66 16.86
N GLN A 284 29.37 4.16 17.65
CA GLN A 284 28.60 4.98 18.59
C GLN A 284 29.48 5.54 19.71
N ALA A 285 30.35 4.72 20.30
CA ALA A 285 31.30 5.20 21.30
C ALA A 285 32.29 6.22 20.71
N LEU A 286 32.72 6.02 19.46
CA LEU A 286 33.58 6.95 18.73
C LEU A 286 32.89 8.29 18.43
N ARG A 287 31.60 8.24 18.06
CA ARG A 287 30.74 9.42 17.92
C ARG A 287 30.60 10.17 19.24
N CYS A 288 30.32 9.47 20.35
CA CYS A 288 30.22 10.08 21.67
C CYS A 288 31.51 10.83 22.03
N PHE A 289 32.67 10.22 21.80
CA PHE A 289 33.96 10.89 21.97
C PHE A 289 34.05 12.17 21.14
N GLY A 290 33.72 12.14 19.84
CA GLY A 290 33.74 13.34 18.99
C GLY A 290 32.84 14.46 19.50
N VAL A 291 31.63 14.12 19.93
CA VAL A 291 30.65 15.09 20.50
C VAL A 291 31.16 15.66 21.83
N GLU A 292 31.70 14.83 22.73
CA GLU A 292 32.29 15.27 23.99
C GLU A 292 33.45 16.25 23.74
N ARG A 293 34.28 16.01 22.73
CA ARG A 293 35.36 16.94 22.36
C ARG A 293 34.84 18.29 21.87
N SER A 294 33.82 18.30 21.01
CA SER A 294 33.20 19.56 20.56
C SER A 294 32.56 20.32 21.72
N THR A 295 31.88 19.64 22.66
CA THR A 295 31.31 20.31 23.85
C THR A 295 32.38 20.89 24.79
N MET A 296 33.59 20.33 24.78
CA MET A 296 34.77 20.88 25.48
C MET A 296 35.46 22.03 24.69
N GLY A 297 34.91 22.45 23.55
CA GLY A 297 35.42 23.55 22.72
C GLY A 297 36.51 23.14 21.72
N ASP A 298 36.65 21.84 21.45
CA ASP A 298 37.57 21.29 20.44
C ASP A 298 36.83 20.92 19.16
N ASP A 299 36.60 21.92 18.31
CA ASP A 299 35.85 21.78 17.05
C ASP A 299 36.67 21.12 15.92
N ALA A 300 37.94 20.78 16.16
CA ALA A 300 38.82 20.20 15.15
C ALA A 300 38.35 18.81 14.65
N LEU A 301 37.49 18.13 15.42
CA LEU A 301 36.94 16.81 15.10
C LEU A 301 35.53 16.85 14.53
N THR A 302 34.97 18.03 14.24
CA THR A 302 33.57 18.17 13.76
C THR A 302 33.33 17.38 12.46
N ASP A 303 34.17 17.60 11.43
CA ASP A 303 34.06 16.90 10.15
C ASP A 303 34.26 15.38 10.31
N SER A 304 35.10 14.99 11.26
CA SER A 304 35.37 13.58 11.53
C SER A 304 34.22 12.89 12.27
N THR A 305 33.55 13.62 13.16
CA THR A 305 32.31 13.15 13.81
C THR A 305 31.19 13.04 12.78
N ALA A 306 31.08 13.99 11.85
CA ALA A 306 30.11 13.93 10.76
C ALA A 306 30.33 12.71 9.82
N ALA A 307 31.59 12.34 9.57
CA ALA A 307 31.91 11.13 8.80
C ALA A 307 31.45 9.85 9.53
N VAL A 308 31.63 9.79 10.85
CA VAL A 308 31.11 8.69 11.69
C VAL A 308 29.57 8.65 11.66
N ASP A 309 28.91 9.80 11.79
CA ASP A 309 27.45 9.92 11.71
C ASP A 309 26.90 9.44 10.35
N ALA A 310 27.56 9.81 9.25
CA ALA A 310 27.19 9.38 7.92
C ALA A 310 27.28 7.86 7.76
N LEU A 311 28.34 7.23 8.28
CA LEU A 311 28.49 5.78 8.25
C LEU A 311 27.47 5.09 9.16
N LEU A 312 27.22 5.62 10.37
CA LEU A 312 26.20 5.10 11.28
C LEU A 312 24.83 5.14 10.63
N TRP A 313 24.44 6.26 10.03
CA TRP A 313 23.18 6.38 9.29
C TRP A 313 23.11 5.34 8.17
N LEU A 314 24.19 5.17 7.40
CA LEU A 314 24.25 4.20 6.32
C LEU A 314 24.09 2.75 6.81
N LEU A 315 24.71 2.38 7.93
CA LEU A 315 24.66 1.02 8.46
C LEU A 315 23.36 0.70 9.23
N THR A 316 22.59 1.72 9.63
CA THR A 316 21.41 1.53 10.48
C THR A 316 20.09 1.90 9.80
N VAL A 317 20.03 3.04 9.11
CA VAL A 317 18.79 3.64 8.58
C VAL A 317 18.61 3.40 7.09
N SER A 318 19.70 3.25 6.33
CA SER A 318 19.61 3.12 4.87
C SER A 318 18.77 1.93 4.39
N THR A 319 18.31 2.01 3.14
CA THR A 319 17.59 0.90 2.50
C THR A 319 18.46 -0.36 2.42
N GLU A 320 19.75 -0.17 2.18
CA GLU A 320 20.77 -1.21 2.10
C GLU A 320 20.90 -1.94 3.44
N ALA A 321 20.92 -1.20 4.56
CA ALA A 321 20.96 -1.79 5.90
C ALA A 321 19.71 -2.65 6.18
N SER A 322 18.54 -2.19 5.75
CA SER A 322 17.30 -2.96 5.86
C SER A 322 17.36 -4.25 5.06
N PHE A 323 17.87 -4.23 3.82
CA PHE A 323 18.09 -5.45 3.05
C PHE A 323 19.10 -6.39 3.70
N VAL A 324 20.23 -5.89 4.19
CA VAL A 324 21.21 -6.75 4.89
C VAL A 324 20.58 -7.42 6.11
N ARG A 325 19.72 -6.74 6.87
CA ARG A 325 18.97 -7.35 8.00
C ARG A 325 17.96 -8.41 7.56
N MET A 326 17.34 -8.26 6.38
CA MET A 326 16.42 -9.27 5.82
C MET A 326 17.11 -10.62 5.51
N SER A 327 18.44 -10.66 5.39
CA SER A 327 19.18 -11.92 5.20
C SER A 327 18.99 -12.91 6.37
N ALA A 328 18.87 -12.39 7.61
CA ALA A 328 18.66 -13.15 8.82
C ALA A 328 17.21 -13.06 9.34
N GLY A 329 16.55 -11.92 9.13
CA GLY A 329 15.20 -11.64 9.63
C GLY A 329 14.07 -12.08 8.70
N ARG A 330 13.40 -13.20 9.02
CA ARG A 330 12.24 -13.69 8.26
C ARG A 330 11.03 -12.75 8.32
N ALA A 331 10.83 -12.06 9.45
CA ALA A 331 9.69 -11.16 9.67
C ALA A 331 9.73 -9.92 8.75
N MET A 332 10.88 -9.25 8.66
CA MET A 332 11.06 -8.08 7.80
C MET A 332 10.88 -8.42 6.32
N ARG A 333 11.39 -9.59 5.88
CA ARG A 333 11.14 -10.12 4.53
C ARG A 333 9.65 -10.40 4.31
N ALA A 334 8.98 -11.03 5.27
CA ALA A 334 7.55 -11.31 5.17
C ALA A 334 6.70 -10.04 5.08
N SER A 335 7.03 -9.00 5.85
CA SER A 335 6.35 -7.70 5.83
C SER A 335 6.49 -6.98 4.48
N LEU A 336 7.71 -6.96 3.91
CA LEU A 336 7.92 -6.40 2.57
C LEU A 336 7.14 -7.16 1.50
N LEU A 337 7.19 -8.50 1.53
CA LEU A 337 6.44 -9.34 0.60
C LEU A 337 4.94 -9.12 0.75
N GLU A 338 4.43 -9.02 1.96
CA GLU A 338 3.02 -8.75 2.24
C GLU A 338 2.59 -7.38 1.73
N SER A 339 3.39 -6.34 1.94
CA SER A 339 3.16 -5.01 1.40
C SER A 339 3.07 -5.02 -0.13
N LEU A 340 3.97 -5.76 -0.80
CA LEU A 340 3.96 -5.93 -2.25
C LEU A 340 2.78 -6.80 -2.74
N ARG A 341 2.33 -7.78 -1.95
CA ARG A 341 1.13 -8.59 -2.24
C ARG A 341 -0.14 -7.77 -2.15
N ARG A 342 -0.28 -6.91 -1.13
CA ARG A 342 -1.45 -6.02 -0.98
C ARG A 342 -1.57 -5.03 -2.14
N LEU A 343 -0.43 -4.62 -2.69
CA LEU A 343 -0.36 -3.76 -3.89
C LEU A 343 -0.36 -4.57 -5.20
N ARG A 344 -0.59 -5.89 -5.16
CA ARG A 344 -0.75 -6.66 -6.38
C ARG A 344 -2.07 -6.26 -7.03
N PRO A 345 -2.06 -5.86 -8.32
CA PRO A 345 -3.31 -5.61 -9.01
C PRO A 345 -4.18 -6.88 -8.94
N PRO A 346 -5.48 -6.76 -8.66
CA PRO A 346 -6.39 -7.89 -8.59
C PRO A 346 -6.55 -8.54 -9.96
N GLY A 347 -5.61 -9.41 -10.34
CA GLY A 347 -5.57 -10.02 -11.66
C GLY A 347 -6.79 -10.89 -12.00
N GLY A 348 -7.46 -11.43 -10.97
CA GLY A 348 -8.68 -12.24 -11.13
C GLY A 348 -9.99 -11.58 -10.68
N SER A 349 -9.97 -10.70 -9.67
CA SER A 349 -11.22 -10.14 -9.12
C SER A 349 -11.66 -8.84 -9.78
N ALA A 350 -10.74 -7.99 -10.27
CA ALA A 350 -11.13 -6.81 -11.05
C ALA A 350 -11.52 -7.16 -12.48
N THR A 351 -10.92 -8.20 -13.07
CA THR A 351 -11.35 -8.77 -14.35
C THR A 351 -12.74 -9.41 -14.22
N ALA A 352 -12.98 -10.22 -13.19
CA ALA A 352 -14.32 -10.76 -12.90
C ALA A 352 -15.36 -9.67 -12.58
N GLY A 353 -14.97 -8.63 -11.84
CA GLY A 353 -15.81 -7.46 -11.55
C GLY A 353 -16.14 -6.67 -12.82
N GLY A 354 -15.14 -6.41 -13.66
CA GLY A 354 -15.30 -5.79 -14.97
C GLY A 354 -16.22 -6.58 -15.89
N GLU A 355 -16.09 -7.91 -15.92
CA GLU A 355 -16.99 -8.80 -16.66
C GLU A 355 -18.42 -8.76 -16.11
N GLN A 356 -18.60 -8.72 -14.79
CA GLN A 356 -19.91 -8.60 -14.15
C GLN A 356 -20.58 -7.27 -14.48
N HIS A 357 -19.84 -6.16 -14.40
CA HIS A 357 -20.33 -4.84 -14.77
C HIS A 357 -20.60 -4.73 -16.28
N ALA A 358 -19.76 -5.31 -17.14
CA ALA A 358 -19.98 -5.37 -18.58
C ALA A 358 -21.20 -6.22 -18.95
N ALA A 359 -21.42 -7.36 -18.27
CA ALA A 359 -22.61 -8.18 -18.43
C ALA A 359 -23.87 -7.43 -17.97
N ARG A 360 -23.79 -6.66 -16.88
CA ARG A 360 -24.87 -5.79 -16.40
C ARG A 360 -25.18 -4.68 -17.40
N VAL A 361 -24.17 -4.01 -17.95
CA VAL A 361 -24.33 -3.00 -19.01
C VAL A 361 -25.04 -3.59 -20.22
N ARG A 362 -24.66 -4.81 -20.65
CA ARG A 362 -25.30 -5.50 -21.76
C ARG A 362 -26.78 -5.74 -21.49
N ARG A 363 -27.13 -6.29 -20.33
CA ARG A 363 -28.53 -6.52 -19.92
C ARG A 363 -29.33 -5.22 -19.86
N LEU A 364 -28.76 -4.16 -19.28
CA LEU A 364 -29.43 -2.86 -19.20
C LEU A 364 -29.66 -2.24 -20.59
N ARG A 365 -28.74 -2.43 -21.54
CA ARG A 365 -28.93 -2.02 -22.94
C ARG A 365 -30.03 -2.82 -23.62
N GLU A 366 -30.03 -4.14 -23.49
CA GLU A 366 -31.08 -5.01 -24.02
C GLU A 366 -32.47 -4.64 -23.46
N GLU A 367 -32.55 -4.34 -22.16
CA GLU A 367 -33.80 -3.87 -21.54
C GLU A 367 -34.23 -2.49 -22.02
N LEU A 368 -33.27 -1.57 -22.25
CA LEU A 368 -33.56 -0.24 -22.78
C LEU A 368 -34.08 -0.32 -24.23
N GLU A 369 -33.40 -1.10 -25.08
CA GLU A 369 -33.77 -1.38 -26.46
C GLU A 369 -35.15 -2.07 -26.55
N ALA A 370 -35.56 -2.83 -25.54
CA ALA A 370 -36.90 -3.43 -25.48
C ALA A 370 -38.00 -2.45 -25.00
N VAL A 371 -37.65 -1.43 -24.21
CA VAL A 371 -38.61 -0.44 -23.67
C VAL A 371 -38.92 0.67 -24.68
N GLU A 372 -37.94 1.08 -25.49
CA GLU A 372 -38.12 2.10 -26.54
C GLU A 372 -39.26 1.80 -27.51
N PRO A 373 -39.32 0.64 -28.19
CA PRO A 373 -40.40 0.36 -29.14
C PRO A 373 -41.77 0.29 -28.44
N ARG A 374 -41.82 -0.18 -27.19
CA ARG A 374 -43.07 -0.22 -26.41
C ARG A 374 -43.57 1.18 -26.06
N LEU A 375 -42.66 2.12 -25.78
CA LEU A 375 -42.99 3.52 -25.57
C LEU A 375 -43.50 4.16 -26.86
N GLU A 376 -42.83 3.92 -27.98
CA GLU A 376 -43.27 4.41 -29.29
C GLU A 376 -44.65 3.87 -29.69
N GLU A 377 -44.88 2.57 -29.49
CA GLU A 377 -46.18 1.92 -29.70
C GLU A 377 -47.27 2.54 -28.83
N ALA A 378 -46.99 2.77 -27.54
CA ALA A 378 -47.94 3.41 -26.63
C ALA A 378 -48.25 4.85 -27.02
N LEU A 379 -47.25 5.63 -27.46
CA LEU A 379 -47.42 6.99 -27.97
C LEU A 379 -48.24 6.99 -29.28
N ALA A 380 -47.93 6.09 -30.21
CA ALA A 380 -48.68 5.93 -31.46
C ALA A 380 -50.14 5.53 -31.20
N ALA A 381 -50.38 4.60 -30.28
CA ALA A 381 -51.71 4.18 -29.86
C ALA A 381 -52.48 5.32 -29.19
N ALA A 382 -51.83 6.13 -28.34
CA ALA A 382 -52.46 7.30 -27.72
C ALA A 382 -52.86 8.36 -28.76
N ARG A 383 -51.99 8.61 -29.76
CA ARG A 383 -52.28 9.50 -30.90
C ARG A 383 -53.47 8.99 -31.71
N ALA A 384 -53.44 7.73 -32.13
CA ALA A 384 -54.52 7.11 -32.90
C ALA A 384 -55.85 7.12 -32.15
N ASN A 385 -55.87 6.75 -30.86
CA ASN A 385 -57.08 6.77 -30.04
C ASN A 385 -57.64 8.19 -29.88
N ARG A 386 -56.77 9.21 -29.72
CA ARG A 386 -57.21 10.61 -29.65
C ARG A 386 -57.80 11.08 -30.97
N GLU A 387 -57.13 10.82 -32.09
CA GLU A 387 -57.61 11.20 -33.42
C GLU A 387 -58.95 10.53 -33.74
N GLU A 388 -59.09 9.25 -33.39
CA GLU A 388 -60.34 8.52 -33.52
C GLU A 388 -61.44 9.11 -32.62
N CYS A 389 -61.13 9.45 -31.36
CA CYS A 389 -62.07 10.14 -30.48
C CYS A 389 -62.51 11.49 -31.05
N LEU A 390 -61.57 12.29 -31.59
CA LEU A 390 -61.90 13.57 -32.21
C LEU A 390 -62.77 13.39 -33.47
N ALA A 391 -62.51 12.37 -34.28
CA ALA A 391 -63.30 12.06 -35.46
C ALA A 391 -64.74 11.66 -35.09
N GLU A 392 -64.92 10.80 -34.09
CA GLU A 392 -66.24 10.40 -33.61
C GLU A 392 -67.00 11.56 -32.94
N LEU A 393 -66.31 12.39 -32.16
CA LEU A 393 -66.90 13.60 -31.58
C LEU A 393 -67.33 14.58 -32.68
N ALA A 394 -66.54 14.76 -33.74
CA ALA A 394 -66.86 15.67 -34.84
C ALA A 394 -68.13 15.24 -35.61
N LYS A 395 -68.38 13.93 -35.74
CA LYS A 395 -69.63 13.39 -36.33
C LYS A 395 -70.86 13.72 -35.47
N MET A 396 -70.71 13.73 -34.15
CA MET A 396 -71.81 14.04 -33.22
C MET A 396 -72.12 15.53 -33.11
N PHE A 397 -71.13 16.41 -33.37
CA PHE A 397 -71.28 17.86 -33.25
C PHE A 397 -70.81 18.59 -34.53
N PRO A 398 -71.56 18.47 -35.64
CA PRO A 398 -71.18 19.09 -36.91
C PRO A 398 -71.11 20.62 -36.80
N GLY A 399 -70.06 21.22 -37.36
CA GLY A 399 -69.86 22.67 -37.38
C GLY A 399 -69.34 23.29 -36.08
N ARG A 400 -69.05 22.47 -35.06
CA ARG A 400 -68.39 22.92 -33.81
C ARG A 400 -66.93 22.48 -33.79
N SER A 401 -66.07 23.32 -33.22
CA SER A 401 -64.68 22.95 -32.94
C SER A 401 -64.62 22.12 -31.66
N ILE A 402 -63.91 20.99 -31.67
CA ILE A 402 -63.84 20.07 -30.53
C ILE A 402 -62.37 19.84 -30.18
N ALA A 403 -62.03 19.93 -28.90
CA ALA A 403 -60.68 19.71 -28.41
C ALA A 403 -60.69 18.76 -27.22
N ILE A 404 -59.83 17.74 -27.26
CA ILE A 404 -59.49 16.92 -26.10
C ILE A 404 -58.31 17.58 -25.39
N VAL A 405 -58.53 18.00 -24.14
CA VAL A 405 -57.58 18.80 -23.35
C VAL A 405 -57.05 18.03 -22.13
N GLY A 406 -55.92 18.47 -21.59
CA GLY A 406 -55.23 17.86 -20.45
C GLY A 406 -53.72 17.72 -20.70
N ASP A 407 -53.06 16.91 -19.88
CA ASP A 407 -51.64 16.52 -20.06
C ASP A 407 -51.41 15.55 -21.23
N ILE A 408 -52.48 15.05 -21.87
CA ILE A 408 -52.45 14.37 -23.17
C ILE A 408 -51.59 15.08 -24.22
N ASN A 409 -51.59 16.41 -24.22
CA ASN A 409 -50.83 17.23 -25.18
C ASN A 409 -49.32 17.22 -24.92
N LYS A 410 -48.84 16.63 -23.81
CA LYS A 410 -47.41 16.45 -23.54
C LYS A 410 -46.81 15.25 -24.29
N TYR A 411 -47.65 14.32 -24.73
CA TYR A 411 -47.25 13.03 -25.30
C TYR A 411 -47.55 12.92 -26.80
N ILE A 412 -48.22 13.91 -27.36
CA ILE A 412 -48.72 13.94 -28.73
C ILE A 412 -48.02 15.10 -29.42
#